data_AF-A0A1A7C5R0-F1
#
_entry.id   AF-A0A1A7C5R0-F1
#
_cell.length_a   1.000
_cell.length_b   1.000
_cell.length_c   1.000
_cell.angle_alpha   90.00
_cell.angle_beta   90.00
_cell.angle_gamma   90.00
#
_symmetry.space_group_name_H-M   'P 1'
#
loop_
_entity.id
_entity.type
_entity.pdbx_description
1 polymer ?
#
loop_
_entity_poly.entity_id
_entity_poly.type
_entity_poly.pdbx_seq_one_letter_code
_entity_poly.pdbx_strand_id
1 'polypeptide(L)'
;MAQNTQVVIPPIAYNRTDYTALRAFVQKVPIQRIADLYYQEDSFQVQQGLERFLIHMRDELVERAIGHNPAFADILQNARRGGTISVKALAILVQAADLPEPVPMPDDAIGRWFRPRLTAALRGEGVHTLGELVAMMQVRGPTWWRAVPRVGFGRAEVLARWLQRHAETLGSIDTDTRALVMRDDLPVLDAGNGTLPPLGTFTLPALYDGSRGINRAERFCFISATNDLEAIECYLARYEGQPHTLRAYRRELERLVLWSALIVCKPISSLLVDECQAYVRFLAMPTASFCGPRAPRTSRRWRPFSDQAMSPASQKQTVQILRAAFEYLARVRYLGGNPWLAVKDPVVDIETDPIQVDKALTAEAWEVLIAALERRAQQADGGRDRIALAMLLLMGDSGLRRAEAVSARRNALTPSRHVPGIWMLKVLGKGRKRRVLPVSPRTIDAVRAHWADLGADFDQACDDRPLLSPLVIPATPAALARHGVGTAGHRGYTAGALYDVVTGALRRVHDDLQAVGAEAELSSGDMFALIEATPHAFRHTFGMLAVEGGVELYVVQEILGHASADTTAVYVRAREKRLAEAASLLYRNDPARRE
;
A
#
# COMPACT_ATOMS: atom_id res chain seq x y z
N MET A 1 -6.63 14.83 -15.56
CA MET A 1 -7.66 15.81 -15.14
C MET A 1 -6.95 17.01 -14.52
N ALA A 2 -7.29 18.23 -14.94
CA ALA A 2 -6.75 19.45 -14.36
C ALA A 2 -7.12 19.53 -12.87
N GLN A 3 -6.13 19.52 -11.99
CA GLN A 3 -6.34 19.72 -10.56
C GLN A 3 -6.78 21.18 -10.37
N ASN A 4 -7.80 21.43 -9.55
CA ASN A 4 -8.10 22.81 -9.13
C ASN A 4 -6.93 23.33 -8.28
N THR A 5 -6.13 24.19 -8.89
CA THR A 5 -4.87 24.79 -8.43
C THR A 5 -5.07 26.09 -7.66
N GLN A 6 -6.31 26.57 -7.48
CA GLN A 6 -6.60 27.75 -6.67
C GLN A 6 -6.55 27.41 -5.18
N VAL A 7 -5.34 27.48 -4.60
CA VAL A 7 -5.09 27.17 -3.19
C VAL A 7 -4.65 28.37 -2.34
N VAL A 8 -4.09 29.39 -2.99
CA VAL A 8 -3.71 30.67 -2.40
C VAL A 8 -4.90 31.64 -2.52
N ILE A 9 -5.10 32.49 -1.51
CA ILE A 9 -6.06 33.59 -1.59
C ILE A 9 -5.45 34.67 -2.51
N PRO A 10 -6.08 35.03 -3.64
CA PRO A 10 -5.50 36.02 -4.56
C PRO A 10 -5.38 37.40 -3.86
N PRO A 11 -4.30 38.16 -4.14
CA PRO A 11 -4.25 39.57 -3.78
C PRO A 11 -5.32 40.33 -4.58
N ILE A 12 -5.99 41.29 -3.96
CA ILE A 12 -7.05 42.04 -4.64
C ILE A 12 -6.83 43.54 -4.44
N ALA A 13 -6.68 44.23 -5.57
CA ALA A 13 -6.71 45.68 -5.66
C ALA A 13 -8.13 46.10 -6.06
N TYR A 14 -9.03 46.25 -5.08
CA TYR A 14 -10.30 46.93 -5.31
C TYR A 14 -10.05 48.44 -5.30
N ASN A 15 -10.70 49.18 -6.19
CA ASN A 15 -10.52 50.63 -6.24
C ASN A 15 -11.57 51.36 -5.36
N ARG A 16 -11.39 52.66 -5.15
CA ARG A 16 -12.30 53.49 -4.31
C ARG A 16 -13.74 53.48 -4.84
N THR A 17 -13.92 53.33 -6.15
CA THR A 17 -15.23 53.25 -6.79
C THR A 17 -15.94 51.96 -6.40
N ASP A 18 -15.23 50.83 -6.37
CA ASP A 18 -15.76 49.52 -5.95
C ASP A 18 -16.24 49.52 -4.49
N TYR A 19 -15.48 50.14 -3.59
CA TYR A 19 -15.91 50.31 -2.19
C TYR A 19 -17.14 51.20 -2.05
N THR A 20 -17.24 52.24 -2.87
CA THR A 20 -18.38 53.15 -2.87
C THR A 20 -19.64 52.46 -3.41
N ALA A 21 -19.50 51.67 -4.48
CA ALA A 21 -20.57 50.86 -5.05
C ALA A 21 -21.06 49.79 -4.06
N LEU A 22 -20.14 49.11 -3.36
CA LEU A 22 -20.49 48.14 -2.32
C LEU A 22 -21.27 48.80 -1.18
N ARG A 23 -20.93 50.03 -0.80
CA ARG A 23 -21.68 50.80 0.21
C ARG A 23 -23.10 51.11 -0.22
N ALA A 24 -23.29 51.56 -1.46
CA ALA A 24 -24.62 51.78 -2.02
C ALA A 24 -25.44 50.47 -2.07
N PHE A 25 -24.81 49.36 -2.44
CA PHE A 25 -25.44 48.05 -2.52
C PHE A 25 -25.92 47.53 -1.16
N VAL A 26 -25.11 47.66 -0.11
CA VAL A 26 -25.50 47.28 1.26
C VAL A 26 -26.64 48.16 1.80
N GLN A 27 -26.74 49.42 1.35
CA GLN A 27 -27.85 50.32 1.66
C GLN A 27 -29.13 50.02 0.85
N LYS A 28 -29.15 48.93 0.08
CA LYS A 28 -30.28 48.49 -0.77
C LYS A 28 -30.63 49.46 -1.89
N VAL A 29 -29.67 50.25 -2.37
CA VAL A 29 -29.85 51.01 -3.63
C VAL A 29 -29.99 50.02 -4.79
N PRO A 30 -30.95 50.21 -5.72
CA PRO A 30 -31.16 49.30 -6.84
C PRO A 30 -29.89 49.10 -7.69
N ILE A 31 -29.59 47.85 -8.08
CA ILE A 31 -28.34 47.49 -8.77
C ILE A 31 -28.15 48.25 -10.09
N GLN A 32 -29.23 48.47 -10.84
CA GLN A 32 -29.21 49.24 -12.09
C GLN A 32 -28.74 50.67 -11.84
N ARG A 33 -29.23 51.29 -10.76
CA ARG A 33 -28.84 52.65 -10.39
C ARG A 33 -27.38 52.73 -9.93
N ILE A 34 -26.85 51.68 -9.31
CA ILE A 34 -25.43 51.60 -8.93
C ILE A 34 -24.55 51.44 -10.17
N ALA A 35 -24.97 50.60 -11.13
CA ALA A 35 -24.28 50.45 -12.41
C ALA A 35 -24.18 51.80 -13.13
N ASP A 36 -25.31 52.51 -13.29
CA ASP A 36 -25.37 53.80 -13.99
C ASP A 36 -24.57 54.92 -13.30
N LEU A 37 -24.46 54.90 -11.97
CA LEU A 37 -23.80 55.96 -11.19
C LEU A 37 -22.29 55.79 -11.06
N TYR A 38 -21.79 54.54 -11.05
CA TYR A 38 -20.41 54.25 -10.66
C TYR A 38 -19.60 53.48 -11.71
N TYR A 39 -20.23 52.91 -12.75
CA TYR A 39 -19.54 52.10 -13.76
C TYR A 39 -19.97 52.46 -15.19
N GLN A 40 -19.11 52.20 -16.17
CA GLN A 40 -19.46 52.29 -17.60
C GLN A 40 -20.01 50.95 -18.08
N GLU A 41 -20.83 50.93 -19.14
CA GLU A 41 -21.49 49.71 -19.64
C GLU A 41 -20.50 48.59 -20.02
N ASP A 42 -19.28 48.94 -20.41
CA ASP A 42 -18.19 48.02 -20.77
C ASP A 42 -17.29 47.62 -19.59
N SER A 43 -17.56 48.11 -18.38
CA SER A 43 -16.76 47.78 -17.20
C SER A 43 -16.83 46.28 -16.89
N PHE A 44 -15.67 45.69 -16.60
CA PHE A 44 -15.54 44.25 -16.29
C PHE A 44 -16.51 43.78 -15.20
N GLN A 45 -16.75 44.62 -14.19
CA GLN A 45 -17.68 44.38 -13.08
C GLN A 45 -19.12 44.21 -13.56
N VAL A 46 -19.55 45.01 -14.54
CA VAL A 46 -20.90 44.97 -15.12
C VAL A 46 -21.04 43.76 -16.04
N GLN A 47 -20.03 43.48 -16.88
CA GLN A 47 -20.02 42.32 -17.80
C GLN A 47 -20.08 40.96 -17.09
N GLN A 48 -19.49 40.84 -15.89
CA GLN A 48 -19.53 39.62 -15.08
C GLN A 48 -20.79 39.48 -14.20
N GLY A 49 -21.66 40.50 -14.22
CA GLY A 49 -22.81 40.64 -13.35
C GLY A 49 -22.47 41.39 -12.06
N LEU A 50 -22.82 42.68 -12.00
CA LEU A 50 -22.42 43.61 -10.93
C LEU A 50 -22.88 43.15 -9.54
N GLU A 51 -24.10 42.61 -9.42
CA GLU A 51 -24.61 42.11 -8.14
C GLU A 51 -23.75 40.95 -7.61
N ARG A 52 -23.36 40.02 -8.49
CA ARG A 52 -22.52 38.88 -8.13
C ARG A 52 -21.12 39.34 -7.74
N PHE A 53 -20.57 40.33 -8.44
CA PHE A 53 -19.29 40.95 -8.11
C PHE A 53 -19.32 41.60 -6.71
N LEU A 54 -20.34 42.40 -6.40
CA LEU A 54 -20.47 43.08 -5.11
C LEU A 54 -20.74 42.11 -3.95
N ILE A 55 -21.53 41.05 -4.16
CA ILE A 55 -21.72 39.98 -3.17
C ILE A 55 -20.40 39.27 -2.91
N HIS A 56 -19.64 38.96 -3.96
CA HIS A 56 -18.34 38.29 -3.82
C HIS A 56 -17.33 39.18 -3.07
N MET A 57 -17.23 40.45 -3.46
CA MET A 57 -16.38 41.46 -2.78
C MET A 57 -16.74 41.59 -1.30
N ARG A 58 -18.04 41.61 -0.97
CA ARG A 58 -18.53 41.65 0.41
C ARG A 58 -18.07 40.44 1.21
N ASP A 59 -18.30 39.24 0.68
CA ASP A 59 -18.03 37.98 1.39
C ASP A 59 -16.53 37.81 1.63
N GLU A 60 -15.68 38.21 0.68
CA GLU A 60 -14.22 38.18 0.84
C GLU A 60 -13.69 39.20 1.86
N LEU A 61 -14.22 40.42 1.89
CA LEU A 61 -13.83 41.42 2.89
C LEU A 61 -14.23 40.98 4.31
N VAL A 62 -15.38 40.31 4.44
CA VAL A 62 -15.82 39.71 5.71
C VAL A 62 -14.85 38.60 6.16
N GLU A 63 -14.39 37.73 5.26
CA GLU A 63 -13.41 36.69 5.60
C GLU A 63 -12.08 37.28 6.09
N ARG A 64 -11.58 38.36 5.47
CA ARG A 64 -10.35 39.04 5.93
C ARG A 64 -10.49 39.68 7.31
N ALA A 65 -11.60 40.39 7.56
CA ALA A 65 -11.79 41.09 8.83
C ALA A 65 -11.89 40.13 10.03
N ILE A 66 -12.52 38.96 9.84
CA ILE A 66 -12.54 37.88 10.84
C ILE A 66 -11.12 37.40 11.16
N GLY A 67 -10.24 37.31 10.14
CA GLY A 67 -8.86 36.88 10.33
C GLY A 67 -7.96 37.90 11.03
N HIS A 68 -8.25 39.20 10.92
CA HIS A 68 -7.43 40.27 11.48
C HIS A 68 -7.83 40.70 12.90
N ASN A 69 -9.12 40.62 13.25
CA ASN A 69 -9.58 40.97 14.60
C ASN A 69 -10.74 40.05 15.04
N PRO A 70 -10.43 38.98 15.82
CA PRO A 70 -11.40 37.96 16.21
C PRO A 70 -12.61 38.49 16.99
N ALA A 71 -12.49 39.63 17.68
CA ALA A 71 -13.58 40.23 18.45
C ALA A 71 -14.76 40.67 17.57
N PHE A 72 -14.54 40.88 16.27
CA PHE A 72 -15.57 41.25 15.30
C PHE A 72 -16.18 40.04 14.58
N ALA A 73 -15.67 38.83 14.80
CA ALA A 73 -16.14 37.63 14.12
C ALA A 73 -17.61 37.33 14.44
N ASP A 74 -18.04 37.53 15.68
CA ASP A 74 -19.43 37.29 16.09
C ASP A 74 -20.41 38.30 15.49
N ILE A 75 -19.98 39.55 15.29
CA ILE A 75 -20.80 40.59 14.65
C ILE A 75 -21.00 40.31 13.16
N LEU A 76 -20.00 39.70 12.50
CA LEU A 76 -20.01 39.43 11.06
C LEU A 76 -20.46 38.00 10.68
N GLN A 77 -20.67 37.10 11.66
CA GLN A 77 -21.15 35.73 11.43
C GLN A 77 -22.52 35.69 10.74
N ASN A 78 -23.42 36.62 11.07
CA ASN A 78 -24.75 36.70 10.44
C ASN A 78 -24.68 37.19 8.97
N ALA A 79 -23.73 38.07 8.65
CA ALA A 79 -23.50 38.52 7.27
C ALA A 79 -23.01 37.36 6.37
N ARG A 80 -22.18 36.47 6.93
CA ARG A 80 -21.69 35.26 6.26
C ARG A 80 -22.79 34.26 5.89
N ARG A 81 -23.93 34.31 6.58
CA ARG A 81 -25.13 33.47 6.29
C ARG A 81 -26.16 34.18 5.41
N GLY A 82 -25.79 35.30 4.77
CA GLY A 82 -26.66 36.07 3.88
C GLY A 82 -27.46 37.19 4.56
N GLY A 83 -27.18 37.50 5.84
CA GLY A 83 -27.81 38.60 6.56
C GLY A 83 -27.30 39.99 6.15
N THR A 84 -28.07 41.04 6.47
CA THR A 84 -27.72 42.44 6.18
C THR A 84 -26.52 42.92 7.00
N ILE A 85 -25.49 43.46 6.34
CA ILE A 85 -24.35 44.14 6.99
C ILE A 85 -24.77 45.56 7.42
N SER A 86 -24.44 45.98 8.65
CA SER A 86 -24.70 47.35 9.10
C SER A 86 -23.72 48.35 8.47
N VAL A 87 -24.16 49.59 8.26
CA VAL A 87 -23.31 50.66 7.67
C VAL A 87 -22.04 50.91 8.50
N LYS A 88 -22.09 50.74 9.83
CA LYS A 88 -20.91 50.83 10.72
C LYS A 88 -19.91 49.70 10.50
N ALA A 89 -20.40 48.47 10.30
CA ALA A 89 -19.53 47.32 10.02
C ALA A 89 -18.84 47.46 8.65
N LEU A 90 -19.54 48.02 7.65
CA LEU A 90 -18.95 48.27 6.33
C LEU A 90 -17.88 49.37 6.36
N ALA A 91 -18.05 50.43 7.14
CA ALA A 91 -17.03 51.48 7.29
C ALA A 91 -15.71 50.94 7.87
N ILE A 92 -15.79 49.97 8.79
CA ILE A 92 -14.64 49.28 9.37
C ILE A 92 -13.98 48.35 8.33
N LEU A 93 -14.77 47.67 7.50
CA LEU A 93 -14.26 46.83 6.39
C LEU A 93 -13.52 47.65 5.32
N VAL A 94 -13.98 48.87 5.03
CA VAL A 94 -13.31 49.78 4.10
C VAL A 94 -12.01 50.34 4.72
N GLN A 95 -12.00 50.69 6.01
CA GLN A 95 -10.75 51.09 6.69
C GLN A 95 -9.70 49.97 6.75
N ALA A 96 -10.13 48.71 6.86
CA ALA A 96 -9.23 47.57 6.81
C ALA A 96 -8.62 47.32 5.41
N ALA A 97 -9.21 47.89 4.35
CA ALA A 97 -8.73 47.77 2.99
C ALA A 97 -7.65 48.81 2.60
N ASP A 98 -7.54 49.91 3.34
CA ASP A 98 -6.48 50.91 3.17
C ASP A 98 -5.16 50.52 3.87
N LEU A 99 -5.12 49.35 4.54
CA LEU A 99 -3.90 48.82 5.15
C LEU A 99 -2.96 48.28 4.06
N PRO A 100 -1.64 48.57 4.14
CA PRO A 100 -0.66 48.07 3.18
C PRO A 100 -0.73 46.55 3.09
N GLU A 101 -0.48 46.03 1.89
CA GLU A 101 -0.56 44.61 1.59
C GLU A 101 0.29 43.84 2.63
N PRO A 102 -0.30 42.87 3.35
CA PRO A 102 0.43 42.16 4.36
C PRO A 102 1.63 41.47 3.69
N VAL A 103 2.79 41.52 4.34
CA VAL A 103 3.98 40.80 3.91
C VAL A 103 4.01 39.50 4.71
N PRO A 104 4.12 38.32 4.07
CA PRO A 104 4.07 37.05 4.77
C PRO A 104 5.29 36.86 5.66
N MET A 105 5.05 36.65 6.96
CA MET A 105 6.08 36.42 7.97
C MET A 105 6.01 34.98 8.51
N PRO A 106 7.13 34.41 9.02
CA PRO A 106 7.15 33.05 9.53
C PRO A 106 6.10 32.75 10.61
N ASP A 107 5.80 33.71 11.48
CA ASP A 107 4.83 33.54 12.57
C ASP A 107 3.37 33.68 12.12
N ASP A 108 3.12 34.02 10.85
CA ASP A 108 1.76 34.17 10.34
C ASP A 108 1.03 32.83 10.34
N ALA A 109 -0.21 32.86 10.82
CA ALA A 109 -1.10 31.71 10.74
C ALA A 109 -1.40 31.35 9.27
N ILE A 110 -1.30 30.07 8.92
CA ILE A 110 -1.54 29.58 7.55
C ILE A 110 -2.97 29.86 7.02
N GLY A 111 -3.93 30.07 7.93
CA GLY A 111 -5.32 30.42 7.58
C GLY A 111 -5.49 31.84 7.04
N ARG A 112 -4.48 32.70 7.21
CA ARG A 112 -4.44 34.06 6.66
C ARG A 112 -4.12 34.08 5.17
N TRP A 113 -3.43 33.05 4.67
CA TRP A 113 -2.82 33.01 3.34
C TRP A 113 -3.41 31.94 2.42
N PHE A 114 -3.90 30.85 3.00
CA PHE A 114 -4.41 29.69 2.26
C PHE A 114 -5.90 29.46 2.49
N ARG A 115 -6.57 28.87 1.49
CA ARG A 115 -8.00 28.59 1.56
C ARG A 115 -8.35 27.57 2.66
N PRO A 116 -9.55 27.65 3.28
CA PRO A 116 -9.91 26.88 4.48
C PRO A 116 -9.71 25.36 4.38
N ARG A 117 -9.94 24.77 3.19
CA ARG A 117 -9.76 23.33 2.96
C ARG A 117 -8.30 22.90 3.02
N LEU A 118 -7.39 23.72 2.51
CA LEU A 118 -5.95 23.47 2.58
C LEU A 118 -5.44 23.73 4.00
N THR A 119 -5.91 24.81 4.63
CA THR A 119 -5.61 25.14 6.03
C THR A 119 -5.99 24.00 6.97
N ALA A 120 -7.17 23.39 6.81
CA ALA A 120 -7.61 22.26 7.61
C ALA A 120 -6.73 21.02 7.40
N ALA A 121 -6.31 20.74 6.16
CA ALA A 121 -5.43 19.61 5.86
C ALA A 121 -4.03 19.78 6.46
N LEU A 122 -3.47 21.00 6.41
CA LEU A 122 -2.16 21.32 7.00
C LEU A 122 -2.19 21.30 8.54
N ARG A 123 -3.27 21.81 9.16
CA ARG A 123 -3.45 21.71 10.62
C ARG A 123 -3.57 20.28 11.11
N GLY A 124 -4.18 19.38 10.31
CA GLY A 124 -4.22 17.95 10.62
C GLY A 124 -2.84 17.28 10.70
N GLU A 125 -1.82 17.90 10.08
CA GLU A 125 -0.41 17.48 10.12
C GLU A 125 0.42 18.29 11.14
N GLY A 126 -0.24 19.09 11.98
CA GLY A 126 0.41 19.91 13.01
C GLY A 126 1.03 21.21 12.48
N VAL A 127 0.63 21.69 11.30
CA VAL A 127 1.13 22.94 10.72
C VAL A 127 0.11 24.06 10.95
N HIS A 128 0.51 25.07 11.72
CA HIS A 128 -0.30 26.21 12.15
C HIS A 128 0.24 27.54 11.61
N THR A 129 1.56 27.66 11.39
CA THR A 129 2.21 28.88 10.86
C THR A 129 2.93 28.68 9.52
N LEU A 130 3.23 29.77 8.80
CA LEU A 130 4.01 29.71 7.56
C LEU A 130 5.44 29.20 7.79
N GLY A 131 6.06 29.55 8.92
CA GLY A 131 7.37 29.07 9.33
C GLY A 131 7.37 27.57 9.59
N GLU A 132 6.33 27.03 10.23
CA GLU A 132 6.16 25.59 10.40
C GLU A 132 5.95 24.86 9.07
N LEU A 133 5.25 25.49 8.12
CA LEU A 133 5.09 24.94 6.76
C LEU A 133 6.44 24.88 6.03
N VAL A 134 7.22 25.95 6.07
CA VAL A 134 8.56 26.02 5.48
C VAL A 134 9.49 24.99 6.13
N ALA A 135 9.51 24.92 7.46
CA ALA A 135 10.30 23.93 8.20
C ALA A 135 9.87 22.50 7.84
N MET A 136 8.55 22.23 7.74
CA MET A 136 8.04 20.94 7.30
C MET A 136 8.52 20.60 5.87
N MET A 137 8.51 21.57 4.95
CA MET A 137 8.96 21.38 3.57
C MET A 137 10.47 21.13 3.49
N GLN A 138 11.27 21.83 4.28
CA GLN A 138 12.72 21.60 4.36
C GLN A 138 13.06 20.23 4.96
N VAL A 139 12.31 19.80 5.98
CA VAL A 139 12.51 18.48 6.62
C VAL A 139 12.04 17.34 5.71
N ARG A 140 10.90 17.50 5.02
CA ARG A 140 10.27 16.44 4.22
C ARG A 140 10.67 16.45 2.74
N GLY A 141 11.32 17.52 2.27
CA GLY A 141 11.85 17.65 0.91
C GLY A 141 10.79 17.70 -0.20
N PRO A 142 11.15 17.37 -1.45
CA PRO A 142 10.30 17.53 -2.65
C PRO A 142 8.96 16.76 -2.65
N THR A 143 8.78 15.84 -1.70
CA THR A 143 7.57 15.01 -1.60
C THR A 143 6.73 15.30 -0.34
N TRP A 144 7.00 16.41 0.36
CA TRP A 144 6.31 16.82 1.60
C TRP A 144 4.78 16.68 1.53
N TRP A 145 4.20 16.99 0.37
CA TRP A 145 2.77 16.98 0.12
C TRP A 145 2.12 15.60 0.18
N ARG A 146 2.87 14.50 0.03
CA ARG A 146 2.33 13.14 0.10
C ARG A 146 1.82 12.75 1.48
N ALA A 147 2.34 13.41 2.52
CA ALA A 147 1.90 13.19 3.89
C ALA A 147 0.66 14.03 4.24
N VAL A 148 0.37 15.10 3.49
CA VAL A 148 -0.77 15.97 3.76
C VAL A 148 -2.00 15.42 3.03
N PRO A 149 -3.03 14.93 3.74
CA PRO A 149 -4.21 14.33 3.11
C PRO A 149 -4.87 15.29 2.12
N ARG A 150 -5.18 14.80 0.91
CA ARG A 150 -5.88 15.56 -0.15
C ARG A 150 -5.09 16.75 -0.73
N VAL A 151 -3.78 16.84 -0.48
CA VAL A 151 -2.86 17.70 -1.23
C VAL A 151 -2.14 16.84 -2.28
N GLY A 152 -2.37 17.12 -3.56
CA GLY A 152 -1.72 16.44 -4.68
C GLY A 152 -0.61 17.29 -5.29
N PHE A 153 0.17 16.68 -6.18
CA PHE A 153 1.32 17.30 -6.85
C PHE A 153 1.08 18.73 -7.35
N GLY A 154 0.00 18.99 -8.10
CA GLY A 154 -0.27 20.33 -8.65
C GLY A 154 -0.57 21.39 -7.59
N ARG A 155 -1.19 21.02 -6.47
CA ARG A 155 -1.38 21.96 -5.34
C ARG A 155 -0.08 22.23 -4.60
N ALA A 156 0.75 21.20 -4.45
CA ALA A 156 2.05 21.29 -3.84
C ALA A 156 3.00 22.19 -4.65
N GLU A 157 2.98 22.06 -5.98
CA GLU A 157 3.75 22.89 -6.89
C GLU A 157 3.32 24.36 -6.85
N VAL A 158 2.02 24.65 -6.70
CA VAL A 158 1.51 26.02 -6.53
C VAL A 158 1.95 26.63 -5.20
N LEU A 159 1.92 25.85 -4.11
CA LEU A 159 2.37 26.31 -2.79
C LEU A 159 3.88 26.55 -2.76
N ALA A 160 4.66 25.64 -3.34
CA ALA A 160 6.10 25.79 -3.48
C ALA A 160 6.45 27.08 -4.25
N ARG A 161 5.80 27.32 -5.39
CA ARG A 161 5.98 28.54 -6.18
C ARG A 161 5.51 29.82 -5.49
N TRP A 162 4.52 29.74 -4.60
CA TRP A 162 4.07 30.90 -3.82
C TRP A 162 5.08 31.24 -2.72
N LEU A 163 5.50 30.24 -1.95
CA LEU A 163 6.51 30.42 -0.90
C LEU A 163 7.86 30.92 -1.48
N GLN A 164 8.27 30.42 -2.65
CA GLN A 164 9.49 30.87 -3.32
C GLN A 164 9.41 32.34 -3.78
N ARG A 165 8.23 32.84 -4.14
CA ARG A 165 8.02 34.27 -4.44
C ARG A 165 8.17 35.18 -3.21
N HIS A 166 8.09 34.61 -2.02
CA HIS A 166 8.25 35.30 -0.74
C HIS A 166 9.48 34.79 0.04
N ALA A 167 10.50 34.29 -0.67
CA ALA A 167 11.71 33.71 -0.06
C ALA A 167 12.54 34.72 0.74
N GLU A 168 12.43 36.02 0.43
CA GLU A 168 13.12 37.08 1.18
C GLU A 168 12.65 37.19 2.63
N THR A 169 11.38 36.85 2.92
CA THR A 169 10.81 36.95 4.27
C THR A 169 10.59 35.60 4.93
N LEU A 170 10.28 34.56 4.16
CA LEU A 170 10.02 33.21 4.66
C LEU A 170 11.24 32.28 4.59
N GLY A 171 12.32 32.71 3.96
CA GLY A 171 13.52 31.91 3.69
C GLY A 171 13.42 31.10 2.40
N SER A 172 14.58 30.71 1.87
CA SER A 172 14.65 29.87 0.66
C SER A 172 14.23 28.43 0.97
N ILE A 173 13.43 27.87 0.08
CA ILE A 173 13.02 26.47 0.09
C ILE A 173 13.48 25.79 -1.19
N ASP A 174 14.00 24.57 -1.05
CA ASP A 174 14.25 23.69 -2.18
C ASP A 174 12.90 23.21 -2.73
N THR A 175 12.55 23.70 -3.91
CA THR A 175 11.21 23.53 -4.52
C THR A 175 11.21 22.56 -5.67
N ASP A 176 12.31 21.84 -5.92
CA ASP A 176 12.39 20.97 -7.09
C ASP A 176 11.61 19.66 -6.90
N THR A 177 10.29 19.78 -6.98
CA THR A 177 9.34 18.67 -7.01
C THR A 177 9.44 17.84 -8.29
N ARG A 178 10.29 18.24 -9.25
CA ARG A 178 10.64 17.49 -10.47
C ARG A 178 11.91 16.65 -10.34
N ALA A 179 12.51 16.54 -9.14
CA ALA A 179 13.65 15.66 -8.87
C ALA A 179 13.29 14.15 -8.86
N LEU A 180 12.51 13.71 -9.85
CA LEU A 180 12.50 12.35 -10.36
C LEU A 180 12.92 12.45 -11.84
N VAL A 181 14.16 12.03 -12.09
CA VAL A 181 14.79 11.79 -13.40
C VAL A 181 15.48 13.00 -14.05
N MET A 182 16.71 13.26 -13.60
CA MET A 182 17.91 13.30 -14.44
C MET A 182 19.03 12.60 -13.64
N ARG A 183 19.82 11.73 -14.29
CA ARG A 183 20.83 10.87 -13.62
C ARG A 183 22.02 11.66 -13.04
N ASP A 184 22.10 12.96 -13.30
CA ASP A 184 23.29 13.77 -13.03
C ASP A 184 23.32 14.45 -11.64
N ASP A 185 22.19 14.53 -10.92
CA ASP A 185 22.10 15.19 -9.60
C ASP A 185 21.60 14.26 -8.46
N LEU A 186 21.90 12.96 -8.52
CA LEU A 186 21.64 12.07 -7.38
C LEU A 186 22.67 12.33 -6.26
N PRO A 187 22.23 12.45 -4.99
CA PRO A 187 23.15 12.67 -3.89
C PRO A 187 24.11 11.49 -3.73
N VAL A 188 25.38 11.80 -3.50
CA VAL A 188 26.40 10.79 -3.20
C VAL A 188 26.11 10.19 -1.82
N LEU A 189 26.18 8.86 -1.71
CA LEU A 189 25.98 8.15 -0.45
C LEU A 189 27.02 8.60 0.58
N ASP A 190 26.54 9.22 1.65
CA ASP A 190 27.36 9.74 2.75
C ASP A 190 27.03 9.01 4.06
N ALA A 191 28.03 8.36 4.62
CA ALA A 191 27.93 7.65 5.90
C ALA A 191 27.64 8.59 7.09
N GLY A 192 28.00 9.87 6.99
CA GLY A 192 27.85 10.86 8.07
C GLY A 192 26.42 11.36 8.28
N ASN A 193 25.55 11.25 7.27
CA ASN A 193 24.20 11.83 7.30
C ASN A 193 23.16 11.00 8.07
N GLY A 194 23.54 9.85 8.65
CA GLY A 194 22.69 9.00 9.51
C GLY A 194 21.40 8.47 8.84
N THR A 195 21.23 8.68 7.55
CA THR A 195 20.05 8.33 6.75
C THR A 195 20.46 7.39 5.62
N LEU A 196 19.72 6.27 5.46
CA LEU A 196 20.00 5.27 4.45
C LEU A 196 19.03 5.47 3.27
N PRO A 197 19.49 5.89 2.08
CA PRO A 197 18.63 6.10 0.93
C PRO A 197 18.25 4.77 0.23
N PRO A 198 17.05 4.65 -0.33
CA PRO A 198 16.68 3.51 -1.18
C PRO A 198 17.49 3.42 -2.48
N LEU A 199 17.60 2.23 -3.03
CA LEU A 199 18.30 1.98 -4.30
C LEU A 199 17.61 2.72 -5.45
N GLY A 200 18.40 3.52 -6.19
CA GLY A 200 17.94 4.39 -7.27
C GLY A 200 17.72 5.84 -6.85
N THR A 201 18.02 6.19 -5.59
CA THR A 201 17.94 7.58 -5.10
C THR A 201 19.28 8.13 -4.62
N PHE A 202 20.40 7.47 -4.95
CA PHE A 202 21.75 7.88 -4.59
C PHE A 202 22.76 7.38 -5.61
N THR A 203 23.92 8.04 -5.66
CA THR A 203 25.14 7.56 -6.33
C THR A 203 26.17 7.10 -5.29
N LEU A 204 27.14 6.28 -5.70
CA LEU A 204 28.24 5.89 -4.82
C LEU A 204 29.42 6.83 -5.03
N PRO A 205 30.24 7.12 -3.99
CA PRO A 205 31.51 7.79 -4.18
C PRO A 205 32.36 7.04 -5.22
N ALA A 206 33.15 7.75 -6.02
CA ALA A 206 33.96 7.15 -7.09
C ALA A 206 34.92 6.04 -6.60
N LEU A 207 35.28 6.02 -5.32
CA LEU A 207 36.07 4.94 -4.71
C LEU A 207 35.28 3.63 -4.53
N TYR A 208 33.96 3.72 -4.42
CA TYR A 208 33.05 2.61 -4.09
C TYR A 208 32.00 2.35 -5.17
N ASP A 209 32.05 3.05 -6.31
CA ASP A 209 31.10 2.89 -7.41
C ASP A 209 31.31 1.60 -8.21
N GLY A 210 32.48 0.96 -8.06
CA GLY A 210 32.82 -0.28 -8.73
C GLY A 210 33.24 -0.11 -10.20
N SER A 211 33.48 1.12 -10.67
CA SER A 211 34.10 1.38 -11.97
C SER A 211 35.50 0.76 -12.09
N ARG A 212 36.22 0.68 -10.96
CA ARG A 212 37.56 0.08 -10.81
C ARG A 212 37.60 -1.15 -9.90
N GLY A 213 36.49 -1.89 -9.81
CA GLY A 213 36.41 -3.07 -8.96
C GLY A 213 37.42 -4.18 -9.34
N ILE A 214 38.00 -4.87 -8.35
CA ILE A 214 39.05 -5.87 -8.58
C ILE A 214 38.54 -7.15 -9.27
N ASN A 215 37.24 -7.44 -9.15
CA ASN A 215 36.59 -8.59 -9.80
C ASN A 215 35.79 -8.14 -11.03
N ARG A 216 36.13 -7.02 -11.68
CA ARG A 216 35.57 -6.66 -12.99
C ARG A 216 36.20 -7.49 -14.11
N ALA A 217 35.42 -7.82 -15.14
CA ALA A 217 36.00 -8.37 -16.35
C ALA A 217 36.59 -7.26 -17.22
N GLU A 218 37.91 -7.29 -17.45
CA GLU A 218 38.63 -6.17 -18.08
C GLU A 218 38.43 -6.05 -19.59
N ARG A 219 38.13 -7.16 -20.28
CA ARG A 219 38.16 -7.19 -21.75
C ARG A 219 36.86 -6.74 -22.41
N PHE A 220 35.72 -7.17 -21.88
CA PHE A 220 34.43 -7.02 -22.55
C PHE A 220 33.28 -7.35 -21.58
N CYS A 221 32.20 -6.56 -21.69
CA CYS A 221 30.95 -6.71 -20.95
C CYS A 221 29.77 -6.69 -21.93
N PHE A 222 28.80 -7.58 -21.76
CA PHE A 222 27.60 -7.66 -22.61
C PHE A 222 26.55 -6.59 -22.29
N ILE A 223 26.77 -5.80 -21.23
CA ILE A 223 25.90 -4.68 -20.82
C ILE A 223 26.71 -3.38 -20.79
N SER A 224 26.07 -2.25 -21.05
CA SER A 224 26.71 -0.93 -21.09
C SER A 224 27.04 -0.35 -19.71
N ALA A 225 26.96 -1.16 -18.64
CA ALA A 225 27.14 -0.71 -17.27
C ALA A 225 28.60 -0.35 -16.98
N THR A 226 28.80 0.90 -16.58
CA THR A 226 30.11 1.47 -16.24
C THR A 226 30.44 1.32 -14.75
N ASN A 227 29.42 1.19 -13.89
CA ASN A 227 29.53 1.05 -12.44
C ASN A 227 28.56 -0.02 -11.89
N ASP A 228 28.69 -0.31 -10.59
CA ASP A 228 27.95 -1.40 -9.92
C ASP A 228 26.45 -1.13 -9.87
N LEU A 229 26.03 0.12 -9.67
CA LEU A 229 24.62 0.50 -9.63
C LEU A 229 23.94 0.29 -10.99
N GLU A 230 24.58 0.70 -12.08
CA GLU A 230 24.08 0.47 -13.44
C GLU A 230 23.97 -1.02 -13.78
N ALA A 231 24.93 -1.83 -13.31
CA ALA A 231 24.92 -3.27 -13.52
C ALA A 231 23.75 -3.94 -12.77
N ILE A 232 23.48 -3.48 -11.54
CA ILE A 232 22.30 -3.90 -10.76
C ILE A 232 21.01 -3.48 -11.46
N GLU A 233 20.92 -2.26 -12.00
CA GLU A 233 19.75 -1.82 -12.75
C GLU A 233 19.48 -2.70 -13.97
N CYS A 234 20.52 -3.05 -14.74
CA CYS A 234 20.41 -3.98 -15.85
C CYS A 234 19.89 -5.36 -15.42
N TYR A 235 20.33 -5.86 -14.26
CA TYR A 235 19.81 -7.11 -13.71
C TYR A 235 18.34 -7.01 -13.31
N LEU A 236 17.96 -5.93 -12.62
CA LEU A 236 16.61 -5.70 -12.14
C LEU A 236 15.61 -5.50 -13.29
N ALA A 237 16.01 -4.87 -14.39
CA ALA A 237 15.18 -4.64 -15.59
C ALA A 237 14.59 -5.96 -16.15
N ARG A 238 15.30 -7.08 -15.98
CA ARG A 238 14.83 -8.43 -16.40
C ARG A 238 13.54 -8.87 -15.70
N TYR A 239 13.19 -8.26 -14.58
CA TYR A 239 12.05 -8.62 -13.74
C TYR A 239 10.93 -7.56 -13.73
N GLU A 240 10.94 -6.58 -14.64
CA GLU A 240 9.88 -5.55 -14.72
C GLU A 240 8.47 -6.14 -14.88
N GLY A 241 8.34 -7.25 -15.62
CA GLY A 241 7.09 -8.02 -15.75
C GLY A 241 6.72 -8.85 -14.51
N GLN A 242 7.55 -8.87 -13.46
CA GLN A 242 7.38 -9.69 -12.26
C GLN A 242 7.51 -8.85 -10.97
N PRO A 243 6.50 -8.03 -10.60
CA PRO A 243 6.62 -7.03 -9.53
C PRO A 243 7.01 -7.59 -8.16
N HIS A 244 6.60 -8.82 -7.82
CA HIS A 244 6.97 -9.45 -6.55
C HIS A 244 8.45 -9.85 -6.52
N THR A 245 8.93 -10.51 -7.58
CA THR A 245 10.34 -10.90 -7.75
C THR A 245 11.22 -9.66 -7.77
N LEU A 246 10.85 -8.64 -8.55
CA LEU A 246 11.57 -7.38 -8.65
C LEU A 246 11.72 -6.70 -7.28
N ARG A 247 10.64 -6.61 -6.50
CA ARG A 247 10.69 -6.02 -5.15
C ARG A 247 11.61 -6.80 -4.20
N ALA A 248 11.55 -8.12 -4.23
CA ALA A 248 12.43 -8.95 -3.39
C ALA A 248 13.90 -8.78 -3.79
N TYR A 249 14.21 -8.85 -5.09
CA TYR A 249 15.58 -8.78 -5.58
C TYR A 249 16.18 -7.38 -5.36
N ARG A 250 15.40 -6.32 -5.62
CA ARG A 250 15.79 -4.95 -5.32
C ARG A 250 16.12 -4.78 -3.84
N ARG A 251 15.27 -5.30 -2.94
CA ARG A 251 15.49 -5.20 -1.48
C ARG A 251 16.80 -5.86 -1.06
N GLU A 252 17.10 -7.06 -1.54
CA GLU A 252 18.34 -7.74 -1.12
C GLU A 252 19.60 -7.10 -1.71
N LEU A 253 19.56 -6.64 -2.97
CA LEU A 253 20.67 -5.93 -3.59
C LEU A 253 20.92 -4.56 -2.94
N GLU A 254 19.85 -3.83 -2.59
CA GLU A 254 19.92 -2.57 -1.84
C GLU A 254 20.61 -2.77 -0.48
N ARG A 255 20.24 -3.82 0.26
CA ARG A 255 20.88 -4.15 1.55
C ARG A 255 22.37 -4.45 1.38
N LEU A 256 22.74 -5.21 0.35
CA LEU A 256 24.14 -5.55 0.10
C LEU A 256 24.96 -4.31 -0.27
N VAL A 257 24.46 -3.47 -1.18
CA VAL A 257 25.14 -2.24 -1.62
C VAL A 257 25.36 -1.28 -0.46
N LEU A 258 24.32 -1.04 0.35
CA LEU A 258 24.45 -0.16 1.52
C LEU A 258 25.47 -0.72 2.53
N TRP A 259 25.43 -2.03 2.79
CA TRP A 259 26.38 -2.66 3.69
C TRP A 259 27.82 -2.61 3.15
N SER A 260 28.02 -2.91 1.86
CA SER A 260 29.37 -2.94 1.27
C SER A 260 29.99 -1.55 1.25
N ALA A 261 29.20 -0.52 0.93
CA ALA A 261 29.66 0.86 0.88
C ALA A 261 29.91 1.47 2.28
N LEU A 262 29.06 1.17 3.27
CA LEU A 262 29.09 1.86 4.57
C LEU A 262 29.84 1.12 5.67
N ILE A 263 29.95 -0.21 5.58
CA ILE A 263 30.60 -1.04 6.61
C ILE A 263 31.95 -1.56 6.11
N VAL A 264 31.96 -2.15 4.91
CA VAL A 264 33.17 -2.75 4.34
C VAL A 264 34.03 -1.71 3.60
N CYS A 265 33.42 -0.61 3.15
CA CYS A 265 34.03 0.40 2.30
C CYS A 265 34.62 -0.21 1.02
N LYS A 266 33.88 -1.12 0.37
CA LYS A 266 34.26 -1.74 -0.91
C LYS A 266 33.08 -1.72 -1.88
N PRO A 267 33.32 -1.52 -3.19
CA PRO A 267 32.31 -1.77 -4.21
C PRO A 267 31.92 -3.25 -4.22
N ILE A 268 30.71 -3.57 -4.69
CA ILE A 268 30.25 -4.97 -4.74
C ILE A 268 31.08 -5.80 -5.73
N SER A 269 31.64 -5.14 -6.75
CA SER A 269 32.62 -5.71 -7.68
C SER A 269 34.02 -5.92 -7.08
N SER A 270 34.23 -5.61 -5.80
CA SER A 270 35.47 -5.94 -5.06
C SER A 270 35.24 -6.82 -3.84
N LEU A 271 34.03 -7.33 -3.63
CA LEU A 271 33.76 -8.27 -2.54
C LEU A 271 34.35 -9.64 -2.88
N LEU A 272 35.14 -10.20 -1.96
CA LEU A 272 35.63 -11.57 -2.02
C LEU A 272 34.73 -12.47 -1.17
N VAL A 273 35.06 -13.77 -1.17
CA VAL A 273 34.31 -14.79 -0.43
C VAL A 273 34.22 -14.45 1.07
N ASP A 274 35.31 -13.91 1.65
CA ASP A 274 35.38 -13.56 3.06
C ASP A 274 34.41 -12.44 3.44
N GLU A 275 34.31 -11.38 2.62
CA GLU A 275 33.32 -10.33 2.83
C GLU A 275 31.90 -10.84 2.60
N CYS A 276 31.66 -11.67 1.56
CA CYS A 276 30.34 -12.26 1.38
C CYS A 276 29.93 -13.13 2.60
N GLN A 277 30.87 -13.87 3.20
CA GLN A 277 30.63 -14.63 4.43
C GLN A 277 30.40 -13.71 5.64
N ALA A 278 31.08 -12.56 5.70
CA ALA A 278 30.82 -11.53 6.71
C ALA A 278 29.42 -10.92 6.56
N TYR A 279 28.94 -10.74 5.33
CA TYR A 279 27.57 -10.29 5.09
C TYR A 279 26.53 -11.29 5.60
N VAL A 280 26.77 -12.59 5.44
CA VAL A 280 25.88 -13.63 6.02
C VAL A 280 25.78 -13.49 7.54
N ARG A 281 26.90 -13.25 8.23
CA ARG A 281 26.89 -12.97 9.69
C ARG A 281 26.13 -11.68 10.00
N PHE A 282 26.30 -10.65 9.19
CA PHE A 282 25.56 -9.39 9.32
C PHE A 282 24.04 -9.57 9.11
N LEU A 283 23.59 -10.45 8.22
CA LEU A 283 22.16 -10.74 8.05
C LEU A 283 21.54 -11.34 9.31
N ALA A 284 22.30 -12.14 10.06
CA ALA A 284 21.84 -12.69 11.33
C ALA A 284 21.80 -11.62 12.44
N MET A 285 22.75 -10.69 12.44
CA MET A 285 22.86 -9.63 13.44
C MET A 285 23.26 -8.29 12.79
N PRO A 286 22.29 -7.59 12.17
CA PRO A 286 22.55 -6.31 11.53
C PRO A 286 22.85 -5.24 12.58
N THR A 287 23.70 -4.28 12.23
CA THR A 287 24.04 -3.15 13.11
C THR A 287 22.82 -2.27 13.35
N ALA A 288 22.74 -1.63 14.51
CA ALA A 288 21.61 -0.77 14.88
C ALA A 288 21.35 0.36 13.86
N SER A 289 22.38 0.85 13.18
CA SER A 289 22.25 1.85 12.11
C SER A 289 21.45 1.37 10.90
N PHE A 290 21.32 0.06 10.69
CA PHE A 290 20.58 -0.59 9.61
C PHE A 290 19.22 -1.13 10.04
N CYS A 291 18.89 -1.03 11.33
CA CYS A 291 17.65 -1.52 11.94
C CYS A 291 16.75 -0.37 12.36
N GLY A 292 15.45 -0.55 12.19
CA GLY A 292 14.46 0.38 12.71
C GLY A 292 13.03 -0.12 12.55
N PRO A 293 12.05 0.63 13.09
CA PRO A 293 10.65 0.31 12.95
C PRO A 293 10.23 0.36 11.47
N ARG A 294 9.16 -0.38 11.13
CA ARG A 294 8.63 -0.38 9.76
C ARG A 294 8.22 1.04 9.35
N ALA A 295 8.92 1.59 8.37
CA ALA A 295 8.63 2.88 7.78
C ALA A 295 8.56 2.79 6.24
N PRO A 296 7.83 3.70 5.57
CA PRO A 296 7.86 3.80 4.11
C PRO A 296 9.29 4.08 3.62
N ARG A 297 9.70 3.46 2.50
CA ARG A 297 11.04 3.64 1.90
C ARG A 297 11.44 5.10 1.64
N THR A 298 10.47 5.97 1.39
CA THR A 298 10.70 7.41 1.16
C THR A 298 10.90 8.21 2.45
N SER A 299 10.80 7.58 3.62
CA SER A 299 10.96 8.23 4.93
C SER A 299 12.43 8.21 5.35
N ARG A 300 12.92 9.30 5.95
CA ARG A 300 14.26 9.35 6.59
C ARG A 300 14.43 8.34 7.74
N ARG A 301 13.32 7.88 8.33
CA ARG A 301 13.29 6.84 9.36
C ARG A 301 13.42 5.42 8.80
N TRP A 302 13.36 5.25 7.48
CA TRP A 302 13.46 3.95 6.87
C TRP A 302 14.83 3.34 7.12
N ARG A 303 14.81 2.04 7.36
CA ARG A 303 15.97 1.19 7.59
C ARG A 303 15.81 -0.12 6.80
N PRO A 304 16.90 -0.68 6.23
CA PRO A 304 16.80 -1.89 5.42
C PRO A 304 16.36 -3.14 6.18
N PHE A 305 16.55 -3.15 7.51
CA PHE A 305 16.14 -4.23 8.42
C PHE A 305 15.14 -3.72 9.45
N SER A 306 14.24 -4.62 9.87
CA SER A 306 13.38 -4.38 11.04
C SER A 306 14.16 -4.60 12.33
N ASP A 307 13.62 -4.12 13.45
CA ASP A 307 14.16 -4.42 14.79
C ASP A 307 14.13 -5.93 15.14
N GLN A 308 13.27 -6.70 14.46
CA GLN A 308 13.25 -8.16 14.58
C GLN A 308 14.35 -8.81 13.73
N ALA A 309 15.07 -9.76 14.34
CA ALA A 309 16.07 -10.57 13.66
C ALA A 309 15.49 -11.36 12.48
N MET A 310 16.27 -11.49 11.41
CA MET A 310 15.85 -12.26 10.24
C MET A 310 15.88 -13.76 10.52
N SER A 311 14.82 -14.47 10.17
CA SER A 311 14.78 -15.94 10.30
C SER A 311 15.85 -16.61 9.42
N PRO A 312 16.41 -17.76 9.83
CA PRO A 312 17.40 -18.49 9.03
C PRO A 312 16.94 -18.79 7.60
N ALA A 313 15.66 -19.11 7.42
CA ALA A 313 15.06 -19.31 6.09
C ALA A 313 15.10 -18.04 5.22
N SER A 314 14.84 -16.86 5.81
CA SER A 314 14.92 -15.57 5.10
C SER A 314 16.37 -15.19 4.76
N GLN A 315 17.32 -15.53 5.65
CA GLN A 315 18.75 -15.36 5.39
C GLN A 315 19.19 -16.25 4.20
N LYS A 316 18.81 -17.53 4.20
CA LYS A 316 19.09 -18.46 3.09
C LYS A 316 18.49 -17.97 1.77
N GLN A 317 17.24 -17.49 1.79
CA GLN A 317 16.62 -16.90 0.60
C GLN A 317 17.41 -15.68 0.08
N THR A 318 17.91 -14.83 0.99
CA THR A 318 18.75 -13.67 0.63
C THR A 318 20.02 -14.13 -0.07
N VAL A 319 20.74 -15.12 0.48
CA VAL A 319 21.95 -15.70 -0.14
C VAL A 319 21.66 -16.26 -1.53
N GLN A 320 20.54 -16.97 -1.72
CA GLN A 320 20.14 -17.50 -3.03
C GLN A 320 19.86 -16.38 -4.06
N ILE A 321 19.22 -15.28 -3.63
CA ILE A 321 18.97 -14.12 -4.50
C ILE A 321 20.29 -13.47 -4.91
N LEU A 322 21.23 -13.29 -3.97
CA LEU A 322 22.54 -12.70 -4.26
C LEU A 322 23.39 -13.61 -5.16
N ARG A 323 23.37 -14.93 -4.91
CA ARG A 323 24.03 -15.91 -5.77
C ARG A 323 23.51 -15.84 -7.20
N ALA A 324 22.19 -15.73 -7.40
CA ALA A 324 21.58 -15.59 -8.73
C ALA A 324 21.92 -14.24 -9.41
N ALA A 325 21.97 -13.15 -8.64
CA ALA A 325 22.33 -11.84 -9.16
C ALA A 325 23.80 -11.80 -9.62
N PHE A 326 24.73 -12.30 -8.81
CA PHE A 326 26.15 -12.33 -9.16
C PHE A 326 26.46 -13.37 -10.25
N GLU A 327 25.69 -14.45 -10.33
CA GLU A 327 25.74 -15.39 -11.45
C GLU A 327 25.40 -14.69 -12.77
N TYR A 328 24.36 -13.85 -12.78
CA TYR A 328 24.05 -13.03 -13.94
C TYR A 328 25.18 -12.05 -14.26
N LEU A 329 25.70 -11.32 -13.26
CA LEU A 329 26.77 -10.34 -13.45
C LEU A 329 28.07 -10.98 -13.99
N ALA A 330 28.39 -12.20 -13.56
CA ALA A 330 29.50 -12.96 -14.11
C ALA A 330 29.21 -13.42 -15.56
N ARG A 331 27.98 -13.90 -15.84
CA ARG A 331 27.58 -14.38 -17.16
C ARG A 331 27.58 -13.28 -18.23
N VAL A 332 27.12 -12.08 -17.88
CA VAL A 332 27.21 -10.91 -18.78
C VAL A 332 28.59 -10.27 -18.78
N ARG A 333 29.57 -10.88 -18.09
CA ARG A 333 30.95 -10.42 -17.99
C ARG A 333 31.06 -9.00 -17.45
N TYR A 334 30.16 -8.63 -16.54
CA TYR A 334 30.39 -7.47 -15.69
C TYR A 334 31.43 -7.82 -14.62
N LEU A 335 31.27 -8.99 -13.99
CA LEU A 335 32.25 -9.56 -13.06
C LEU A 335 33.10 -10.65 -13.72
N GLY A 336 34.32 -10.84 -13.21
CA GLY A 336 35.22 -11.94 -13.59
C GLY A 336 34.79 -13.29 -13.02
N GLY A 337 34.13 -13.29 -11.85
CA GLY A 337 33.60 -14.48 -11.22
C GLY A 337 32.55 -14.19 -10.15
N ASN A 338 31.85 -15.24 -9.69
CA ASN A 338 30.81 -15.14 -8.68
C ASN A 338 31.34 -15.55 -7.27
N PRO A 339 31.58 -14.59 -6.34
CA PRO A 339 32.10 -14.90 -5.01
C PRO A 339 31.10 -15.66 -4.13
N TRP A 340 29.79 -15.61 -4.45
CA TRP A 340 28.73 -16.27 -3.67
C TRP A 340 28.65 -17.79 -3.88
N LEU A 341 29.44 -18.35 -4.81
CA LEU A 341 29.48 -19.80 -5.04
C LEU A 341 30.14 -20.56 -3.88
N ALA A 342 31.15 -19.95 -3.23
CA ALA A 342 31.88 -20.56 -2.11
C ALA A 342 31.27 -20.21 -0.73
N VAL A 343 30.30 -19.30 -0.68
CA VAL A 343 29.63 -18.89 0.56
C VAL A 343 28.71 -20.00 1.04
N LYS A 344 28.90 -20.44 2.28
CA LYS A 344 28.03 -21.44 2.91
C LYS A 344 26.65 -20.84 3.18
N ASP A 345 25.61 -21.60 2.87
CA ASP A 345 24.25 -21.23 3.25
C ASP A 345 24.17 -21.18 4.80
N PRO A 346 23.37 -20.26 5.38
CA PRO A 346 23.11 -20.25 6.82
C PRO A 346 22.61 -21.63 7.26
N VAL A 347 23.05 -22.08 8.44
CA VAL A 347 22.48 -23.28 9.06
C VAL A 347 21.02 -22.96 9.36
N VAL A 348 20.14 -23.58 8.58
CA VAL A 348 18.72 -23.64 8.87
C VAL A 348 18.55 -25.00 9.50
N ASP A 349 18.26 -25.04 10.80
CA ASP A 349 17.77 -26.27 11.40
C ASP A 349 16.57 -26.68 10.58
N ILE A 350 16.72 -27.78 9.85
CA ILE A 350 15.59 -28.42 9.20
C ILE A 350 14.87 -29.08 10.36
N GLU A 351 13.97 -28.33 11.00
CA GLU A 351 12.99 -28.95 11.88
C GLU A 351 12.37 -30.11 11.08
N THR A 352 12.44 -31.30 11.66
CA THR A 352 11.91 -32.53 11.06
C THR A 352 10.40 -32.45 10.82
N ASP A 353 9.74 -31.42 11.37
CA ASP A 353 8.36 -30.99 11.12
C ASP A 353 8.32 -29.77 10.16
N PRO A 354 8.31 -29.97 8.83
CA PRO A 354 8.94 -28.98 7.94
C PRO A 354 7.99 -27.93 7.34
N ILE A 355 6.73 -27.83 7.75
CA ILE A 355 5.78 -26.81 7.25
C ILE A 355 4.87 -26.42 8.42
N GLN A 356 4.43 -25.16 8.46
CA GLN A 356 3.32 -24.67 9.29
C GLN A 356 1.98 -25.38 8.94
N VAL A 357 1.95 -26.71 8.91
CA VAL A 357 0.71 -27.50 8.96
C VAL A 357 0.04 -27.34 10.32
N ASP A 358 0.77 -26.87 11.32
CA ASP A 358 0.22 -26.43 12.61
C ASP A 358 -0.80 -25.30 12.47
N LYS A 359 -0.83 -24.60 11.31
CA LYS A 359 -1.87 -23.62 10.98
C LYS A 359 -3.04 -24.20 10.19
N ALA A 360 -2.98 -25.46 9.77
CA ALA A 360 -4.11 -26.15 9.15
C ALA A 360 -5.15 -26.45 10.24
N LEU A 361 -6.42 -26.12 9.96
CA LEU A 361 -7.52 -26.42 10.86
C LEU A 361 -7.83 -27.91 10.81
N THR A 362 -8.14 -28.53 11.96
CA THR A 362 -8.71 -29.88 12.04
C THR A 362 -10.06 -29.96 11.30
N ALA A 363 -10.56 -31.18 11.06
CA ALA A 363 -11.86 -31.37 10.41
C ALA A 363 -12.98 -30.71 11.22
N GLU A 364 -12.91 -30.85 12.54
CA GLU A 364 -13.85 -30.27 13.50
C GLU A 364 -13.78 -28.74 13.45
N ALA A 365 -12.57 -28.15 13.56
CA ALA A 365 -12.39 -26.71 13.51
C ALA A 365 -12.82 -26.10 12.17
N TRP A 366 -12.56 -26.80 11.06
CA TRP A 366 -13.01 -26.39 9.73
C TRP A 366 -14.53 -26.35 9.63
N GLU A 367 -15.23 -27.42 10.05
CA GLU A 367 -16.68 -27.44 9.99
C GLU A 367 -17.34 -26.44 10.94
N VAL A 368 -16.79 -26.22 12.14
CA VAL A 368 -17.28 -25.16 13.05
C VAL A 368 -17.15 -23.78 12.41
N LEU A 369 -15.98 -23.47 11.82
CA LEU A 369 -15.76 -22.21 11.10
C LEU A 369 -16.76 -22.03 9.95
N ILE A 370 -16.91 -23.03 9.10
CA ILE A 370 -17.77 -22.89 7.93
C ILE A 370 -19.25 -22.82 8.34
N ALA A 371 -19.70 -23.63 9.30
CA ALA A 371 -21.07 -23.56 9.81
C ALA A 371 -21.38 -22.19 10.44
N ALA A 372 -20.45 -21.63 11.21
CA ALA A 372 -20.59 -20.28 11.76
C ALA A 372 -20.70 -19.22 10.66
N LEU A 373 -19.84 -19.30 9.64
CA LEU A 373 -19.87 -18.36 8.53
C LEU A 373 -21.09 -18.53 7.62
N GLU A 374 -21.60 -19.76 7.44
CA GLU A 374 -22.85 -20.03 6.72
C GLU A 374 -24.05 -19.40 7.41
N ARG A 375 -24.14 -19.48 8.74
CA ARG A 375 -25.18 -18.77 9.51
C ARG A 375 -25.15 -17.27 9.28
N ARG A 376 -23.95 -16.66 9.28
CA ARG A 376 -23.78 -15.23 8.96
C ARG A 376 -24.16 -14.92 7.51
N ALA A 377 -23.76 -15.78 6.58
CA ALA A 377 -24.02 -15.64 5.15
C ALA A 377 -25.50 -15.74 4.80
N GLN A 378 -26.32 -16.39 5.62
CA GLN A 378 -27.78 -16.47 5.45
C GLN A 378 -28.52 -15.19 5.90
N GLN A 379 -27.87 -14.29 6.63
CA GLN A 379 -28.46 -13.02 7.05
C GLN A 379 -28.74 -12.10 5.85
N ALA A 380 -29.77 -11.25 5.96
CA ALA A 380 -30.20 -10.38 4.86
C ALA A 380 -29.07 -9.43 4.38
N ASP A 381 -28.28 -8.89 5.30
CA ASP A 381 -27.10 -8.04 5.06
C ASP A 381 -25.78 -8.84 4.97
N GLY A 382 -25.86 -10.17 4.94
CA GLY A 382 -24.74 -11.11 4.96
C GLY A 382 -23.89 -11.17 3.69
N GLY A 383 -24.03 -10.24 2.72
CA GLY A 383 -23.29 -10.30 1.44
C GLY A 383 -21.77 -10.31 1.61
N ARG A 384 -21.25 -9.59 2.62
CA ARG A 384 -19.81 -9.62 2.95
C ARG A 384 -19.34 -10.98 3.48
N ASP A 385 -20.23 -11.71 4.16
CA ASP A 385 -19.95 -13.04 4.70
C ASP A 385 -20.16 -14.13 3.62
N ARG A 386 -21.14 -13.97 2.71
CA ARG A 386 -21.31 -14.81 1.51
C ARG A 386 -20.07 -14.84 0.63
N ILE A 387 -19.49 -13.67 0.35
CA ILE A 387 -18.25 -13.62 -0.44
C ILE A 387 -17.05 -14.21 0.32
N ALA A 388 -16.96 -13.99 1.62
CA ALA A 388 -15.91 -14.58 2.45
C ALA A 388 -16.01 -16.10 2.48
N LEU A 389 -17.23 -16.64 2.57
CA LEU A 389 -17.52 -18.07 2.50
C LEU A 389 -17.07 -18.65 1.16
N ALA A 390 -17.44 -18.03 0.04
CA ALA A 390 -16.98 -18.45 -1.28
C ALA A 390 -15.44 -18.42 -1.40
N MET A 391 -14.78 -17.40 -0.85
CA MET A 391 -13.32 -17.30 -0.82
C MET A 391 -12.67 -18.42 0.01
N LEU A 392 -13.20 -18.70 1.20
CA LEU A 392 -12.70 -19.74 2.10
C LEU A 392 -12.86 -21.12 1.46
N LEU A 393 -14.05 -21.45 0.96
CA LEU A 393 -14.33 -22.74 0.34
C LEU A 393 -13.47 -22.97 -0.92
N LEU A 394 -13.29 -21.96 -1.77
CA LEU A 394 -12.36 -22.08 -2.91
C LEU A 394 -10.93 -22.45 -2.46
N MET A 395 -10.47 -21.95 -1.31
CA MET A 395 -9.13 -22.27 -0.79
C MET A 395 -9.08 -23.57 0.02
N GLY A 396 -10.11 -23.85 0.82
CA GLY A 396 -10.18 -24.95 1.80
C GLY A 396 -10.84 -26.23 1.30
N ASP A 397 -11.79 -26.16 0.37
CA ASP A 397 -12.39 -27.34 -0.27
C ASP A 397 -11.70 -27.69 -1.59
N SER A 398 -11.13 -26.70 -2.29
CA SER A 398 -10.55 -26.89 -3.63
C SER A 398 -9.03 -26.73 -3.67
N GLY A 399 -8.41 -26.33 -2.55
CA GLY A 399 -6.95 -26.21 -2.42
C GLY A 399 -6.32 -25.05 -3.21
N LEU A 400 -7.09 -24.03 -3.63
CA LEU A 400 -6.55 -22.91 -4.41
C LEU A 400 -5.54 -22.06 -3.62
N ARG A 401 -4.50 -21.56 -4.30
CA ARG A 401 -3.72 -20.44 -3.74
C ARG A 401 -4.56 -19.17 -3.81
N ARG A 402 -4.38 -18.26 -2.85
CA ARG A 402 -5.03 -16.92 -2.84
C ARG A 402 -4.98 -16.19 -4.19
N ALA A 403 -3.82 -16.20 -4.86
CA ALA A 403 -3.65 -15.55 -6.16
C ALA A 403 -4.45 -16.27 -7.27
N GLU A 404 -4.56 -17.60 -7.19
CA GLU A 404 -5.34 -18.41 -8.13
C GLU A 404 -6.84 -18.15 -7.91
N ALA A 405 -7.31 -18.15 -6.66
CA ALA A 405 -8.69 -17.89 -6.28
C ALA A 405 -9.21 -16.53 -6.81
N VAL A 406 -8.46 -15.43 -6.62
CA VAL A 406 -8.89 -14.10 -7.12
C VAL A 406 -8.81 -13.96 -8.64
N SER A 407 -8.05 -14.82 -9.31
CA SER A 407 -7.90 -14.83 -10.77
C SER A 407 -8.85 -15.80 -11.46
N ALA A 408 -9.53 -16.67 -10.69
CA ALA A 408 -10.43 -17.68 -11.21
C ALA A 408 -11.63 -17.04 -11.92
N ARG A 409 -12.01 -17.61 -13.06
CA ARG A 409 -13.06 -17.08 -13.93
C ARG A 409 -14.15 -18.11 -14.17
N ARG A 410 -15.35 -17.60 -14.47
CA ARG A 410 -16.55 -18.42 -14.65
C ARG A 410 -16.43 -19.40 -15.82
N ASN A 411 -15.92 -18.94 -16.96
CA ASN A 411 -15.69 -19.76 -18.15
C ASN A 411 -14.65 -20.88 -17.96
N ALA A 412 -13.80 -20.79 -16.92
CA ALA A 412 -12.81 -21.79 -16.59
C ALA A 412 -13.36 -22.90 -15.67
N LEU A 413 -14.60 -22.74 -15.19
CA LEU A 413 -15.29 -23.63 -14.27
C LEU A 413 -16.38 -24.40 -15.03
N THR A 414 -16.24 -25.72 -15.12
CA THR A 414 -17.16 -26.58 -15.88
C THR A 414 -17.59 -27.78 -15.05
N PRO A 415 -18.85 -28.25 -15.16
CA PRO A 415 -19.26 -29.50 -14.51
C PRO A 415 -18.34 -30.67 -14.91
N SER A 416 -18.06 -31.55 -13.96
CA SER A 416 -17.28 -32.76 -14.23
C SER A 416 -18.05 -33.67 -15.17
N ARG A 417 -17.32 -34.26 -16.14
CA ARG A 417 -17.86 -35.29 -17.04
C ARG A 417 -17.87 -36.68 -16.42
N HIS A 418 -17.16 -36.85 -15.31
CA HIS A 418 -16.89 -38.16 -14.71
C HIS A 418 -17.65 -38.37 -13.39
N VAL A 419 -17.85 -37.30 -12.61
CA VAL A 419 -18.48 -37.37 -11.29
C VAL A 419 -19.62 -36.35 -11.22
N PRO A 420 -20.89 -36.79 -11.18
CA PRO A 420 -22.03 -35.89 -11.03
C PRO A 420 -21.90 -34.99 -9.79
N GLY A 421 -22.32 -33.74 -9.91
CA GLY A 421 -22.29 -32.76 -8.81
C GLY A 421 -20.94 -32.09 -8.57
N ILE A 422 -19.82 -32.70 -8.98
CA ILE A 422 -18.49 -32.07 -8.89
C ILE A 422 -18.25 -31.15 -10.08
N TRP A 423 -17.62 -30.01 -9.82
CA TRP A 423 -17.18 -29.09 -10.86
C TRP A 423 -15.65 -29.12 -10.98
N MET A 424 -15.14 -28.76 -12.15
CA MET A 424 -13.72 -28.76 -12.47
C MET A 424 -13.29 -27.34 -12.84
N LEU A 425 -12.37 -26.77 -12.07
CA LEU A 425 -11.81 -25.44 -12.32
C LEU A 425 -10.43 -25.53 -12.96
N LYS A 426 -10.28 -24.91 -14.13
CA LYS A 426 -8.97 -24.75 -14.78
C LYS A 426 -8.27 -23.50 -14.25
N VAL A 427 -7.07 -23.66 -13.69
CA VAL A 427 -6.27 -22.52 -13.18
C VAL A 427 -4.89 -22.47 -13.78
N LEU A 428 -4.35 -21.25 -13.87
CA LEU A 428 -2.98 -20.98 -14.28
C LEU A 428 -2.11 -20.76 -13.03
N GLY A 429 -1.32 -21.78 -12.67
CA GLY A 429 -0.43 -21.75 -11.52
C GLY A 429 0.92 -21.05 -11.77
N LYS A 430 1.79 -21.10 -10.77
CA LYS A 430 3.16 -20.56 -10.81
C LYS A 430 3.92 -21.14 -12.02
N GLY A 431 4.61 -20.28 -12.76
CA GLY A 431 5.33 -20.67 -13.99
C GLY A 431 4.44 -20.90 -15.21
N ARG A 432 3.20 -20.39 -15.20
CA ARG A 432 2.19 -20.56 -16.27
C ARG A 432 1.79 -22.03 -16.52
N LYS A 433 2.00 -22.91 -15.54
CA LYS A 433 1.54 -24.29 -15.60
C LYS A 433 0.04 -24.33 -15.37
N ARG A 434 -0.70 -24.94 -16.29
CA ARG A 434 -2.15 -25.15 -16.14
C ARG A 434 -2.38 -26.41 -15.29
N ARG A 435 -3.34 -26.35 -14.38
CA ARG A 435 -3.88 -27.53 -13.71
C ARG A 435 -5.39 -27.43 -13.59
N VAL A 436 -6.02 -28.58 -13.36
CA VAL A 436 -7.46 -28.67 -13.13
C VAL A 436 -7.66 -29.18 -11.71
N LEU A 437 -8.60 -28.59 -10.98
CA LEU A 437 -8.93 -28.99 -9.62
C LEU A 437 -10.44 -29.19 -9.45
N PRO A 438 -10.85 -30.16 -8.62
CA PRO A 438 -12.26 -30.35 -8.29
C PRO A 438 -12.74 -29.21 -7.39
N VAL A 439 -14.02 -28.88 -7.53
CA VAL A 439 -14.74 -27.88 -6.74
C VAL A 439 -16.02 -28.52 -6.22
N SER A 440 -16.22 -28.45 -4.90
CA SER A 440 -17.34 -29.10 -4.20
C SER A 440 -18.68 -28.42 -4.51
N PRO A 441 -19.82 -29.13 -4.40
CA PRO A 441 -21.14 -28.52 -4.54
C PRO A 441 -21.35 -27.35 -3.58
N ARG A 442 -20.91 -27.50 -2.32
CA ARG A 442 -20.93 -26.44 -1.30
C ARG A 442 -20.21 -25.18 -1.75
N THR A 443 -19.04 -25.32 -2.39
CA THR A 443 -18.30 -24.19 -2.95
C THR A 443 -19.08 -23.52 -4.10
N ILE A 444 -19.71 -24.30 -4.96
CA ILE A 444 -20.52 -23.77 -6.07
C ILE A 444 -21.72 -23.00 -5.54
N ASP A 445 -22.41 -23.51 -4.52
CA ASP A 445 -23.57 -22.83 -3.94
C ASP A 445 -23.19 -21.51 -3.27
N ALA A 446 -22.04 -21.47 -2.57
CA ALA A 446 -21.51 -20.23 -2.03
C ALA A 446 -21.14 -19.21 -3.13
N VAL A 447 -20.56 -19.67 -4.24
CA VAL A 447 -20.25 -18.79 -5.40
C VAL A 447 -21.55 -18.30 -6.07
N ARG A 448 -22.57 -19.15 -6.22
CA ARG A 448 -23.89 -18.77 -6.74
C ARG A 448 -24.54 -17.70 -5.87
N ALA A 449 -24.51 -17.86 -4.55
CA ALA A 449 -25.05 -16.88 -3.61
C ALA A 449 -24.34 -15.51 -3.75
N HIS A 450 -23.01 -15.51 -3.91
CA HIS A 450 -22.25 -14.29 -4.20
C HIS A 450 -22.60 -13.66 -5.56
N TRP A 451 -22.87 -14.47 -6.58
CA TRP A 451 -23.29 -13.98 -7.90
C TRP A 451 -24.70 -13.38 -7.88
N ALA A 452 -25.60 -13.96 -7.08
CA ALA A 452 -26.93 -13.41 -6.85
C ALA A 452 -26.85 -12.02 -6.20
N ASP A 453 -25.94 -11.80 -5.23
CA ASP A 453 -25.69 -10.47 -4.64
C ASP A 453 -25.20 -9.44 -5.68
N LEU A 454 -24.53 -9.90 -6.75
CA LEU A 454 -24.10 -9.06 -7.87
C LEU A 454 -25.18 -8.82 -8.92
N GLY A 455 -26.38 -9.39 -8.74
CA GLY A 455 -27.46 -9.38 -9.73
C GLY A 455 -27.11 -10.12 -11.02
N ALA A 456 -26.23 -11.11 -10.96
CA ALA A 456 -25.78 -11.88 -12.12
C ALA A 456 -26.17 -13.36 -12.00
N ASP A 457 -26.66 -13.95 -13.10
CA ASP A 457 -26.96 -15.37 -13.16
C ASP A 457 -25.67 -16.19 -13.42
N PHE A 458 -25.27 -16.97 -12.42
CA PHE A 458 -24.08 -17.82 -12.50
C PHE A 458 -24.20 -18.94 -13.53
N ASP A 459 -25.40 -19.50 -13.74
CA ASP A 459 -25.61 -20.67 -14.59
C ASP A 459 -25.81 -20.26 -16.06
N GLN A 460 -26.33 -19.07 -16.33
CA GLN A 460 -26.44 -18.52 -17.70
C GLN A 460 -25.17 -17.80 -18.19
N ALA A 461 -24.29 -17.38 -17.29
CA ALA A 461 -23.11 -16.62 -17.68
C ALA A 461 -22.06 -17.48 -18.43
N CYS A 462 -22.02 -17.32 -19.75
CA CYS A 462 -20.88 -17.72 -20.60
C CYS A 462 -19.71 -16.72 -20.54
N ASP A 463 -19.86 -15.65 -19.74
CA ASP A 463 -18.93 -14.53 -19.69
C ASP A 463 -17.60 -14.86 -19.03
N ASP A 464 -16.54 -14.23 -19.53
CA ASP A 464 -15.19 -14.25 -18.96
C ASP A 464 -15.11 -13.42 -17.65
N ARG A 465 -16.11 -13.49 -16.77
CA ARG A 465 -16.15 -12.75 -15.50
C ARG A 465 -15.38 -13.50 -14.40
N PRO A 466 -14.67 -12.80 -13.49
CA PRO A 466 -14.10 -13.42 -12.31
C PRO A 466 -15.18 -14.05 -11.42
N LEU A 467 -14.87 -15.20 -10.84
CA LEU A 467 -15.75 -15.86 -9.87
C LEU A 467 -16.00 -14.97 -8.64
N LEU A 468 -14.98 -14.20 -8.24
CA LEU A 468 -15.00 -13.32 -7.08
C LEU A 468 -14.87 -11.86 -7.54
N SER A 469 -15.94 -11.09 -7.37
CA SER A 469 -16.01 -9.67 -7.75
C SER A 469 -16.57 -8.82 -6.61
N PRO A 470 -16.08 -7.59 -6.39
CA PRO A 470 -16.51 -6.78 -5.25
C PRO A 470 -17.98 -6.37 -5.35
N LEU A 471 -18.71 -6.52 -4.24
CA LEU A 471 -20.12 -6.10 -4.12
C LEU A 471 -20.28 -4.58 -4.20
N VAL A 472 -19.33 -3.85 -3.61
CA VAL A 472 -19.31 -2.39 -3.62
C VAL A 472 -17.99 -1.92 -4.22
N ILE A 473 -18.08 -1.10 -5.26
CA ILE A 473 -16.93 -0.47 -5.90
C ILE A 473 -16.86 0.98 -5.37
N PRO A 474 -15.85 1.34 -4.57
CA PRO A 474 -15.68 2.72 -4.13
C PRO A 474 -15.53 3.67 -5.32
N ALA A 475 -16.05 4.90 -5.23
CA ALA A 475 -15.91 5.93 -6.25
C ALA A 475 -14.48 6.54 -6.34
N THR A 476 -13.46 5.74 -6.02
CA THR A 476 -12.06 6.16 -6.18
C THR A 476 -11.62 5.92 -7.63
N PRO A 477 -10.78 6.79 -8.22
CA PRO A 477 -10.32 6.61 -9.59
C PRO A 477 -9.65 5.24 -9.84
N ALA A 478 -8.91 4.70 -8.86
CA ALA A 478 -8.27 3.39 -8.98
C ALA A 478 -9.28 2.23 -8.97
N ALA A 479 -10.32 2.29 -8.14
CA ALA A 479 -11.37 1.27 -8.10
C ALA A 479 -12.26 1.35 -9.34
N LEU A 480 -12.62 2.55 -9.81
CA LEU A 480 -13.36 2.76 -11.05
C LEU A 480 -12.56 2.36 -12.28
N ALA A 481 -11.26 2.64 -12.34
CA ALA A 481 -10.41 2.18 -13.44
C ALA A 481 -10.26 0.65 -13.48
N ARG A 482 -10.40 -0.03 -12.33
CA ARG A 482 -10.26 -1.48 -12.21
C ARG A 482 -11.58 -2.24 -12.39
N HIS A 483 -12.67 -1.68 -11.87
CA HIS A 483 -13.96 -2.35 -11.72
C HIS A 483 -15.13 -1.58 -12.36
N GLY A 484 -14.91 -0.37 -12.87
CA GLY A 484 -15.96 0.49 -13.44
C GLY A 484 -16.52 -0.01 -14.77
N VAL A 485 -17.62 0.63 -15.17
CA VAL A 485 -18.38 0.33 -16.39
C VAL A 485 -17.52 0.59 -17.63
N GLY A 486 -17.44 -0.38 -18.55
CA GLY A 486 -16.62 -0.30 -19.76
C GLY A 486 -15.23 -0.92 -19.64
N THR A 487 -14.86 -1.51 -18.50
CA THR A 487 -13.64 -2.32 -18.42
C THR A 487 -13.81 -3.64 -19.17
N ALA A 488 -13.02 -3.86 -20.23
CA ALA A 488 -12.96 -5.12 -20.94
C ALA A 488 -12.47 -6.22 -19.99
N GLY A 489 -13.41 -6.97 -19.42
CA GLY A 489 -13.17 -7.95 -18.37
C GLY A 489 -13.06 -7.31 -16.98
N HIS A 490 -14.21 -7.13 -16.33
CA HIS A 490 -14.36 -6.87 -14.90
C HIS A 490 -13.21 -7.54 -14.12
N ARG A 491 -12.29 -6.78 -13.53
CA ARG A 491 -11.17 -7.40 -12.81
C ARG A 491 -11.66 -7.85 -11.42
N GLY A 492 -11.27 -9.04 -11.00
CA GLY A 492 -11.62 -9.57 -9.68
C GLY A 492 -10.86 -8.87 -8.55
N TYR A 493 -11.05 -9.37 -7.33
CA TYR A 493 -10.30 -8.96 -6.15
C TYR A 493 -8.77 -8.96 -6.38
N THR A 494 -8.05 -8.14 -5.61
CA THR A 494 -6.61 -8.33 -5.49
C THR A 494 -6.33 -9.39 -4.42
N ALA A 495 -5.17 -10.03 -4.47
CA ALA A 495 -4.77 -10.97 -3.43
C ALA A 495 -4.66 -10.30 -2.05
N GLY A 496 -4.36 -8.98 -1.99
CA GLY A 496 -4.43 -8.21 -0.75
C GLY A 496 -5.87 -8.05 -0.26
N ALA A 497 -6.78 -7.63 -1.13
CA ALA A 497 -8.18 -7.45 -0.75
C ALA A 497 -8.87 -8.76 -0.31
N LEU A 498 -8.54 -9.91 -0.92
CA LEU A 498 -9.02 -11.21 -0.43
C LEU A 498 -8.53 -11.48 0.99
N TYR A 499 -7.27 -11.13 1.30
CA TYR A 499 -6.73 -11.28 2.66
C TYR A 499 -7.55 -10.47 3.66
N ASP A 500 -7.84 -9.21 3.33
CA ASP A 500 -8.59 -8.32 4.22
C ASP A 500 -10.03 -8.83 4.45
N VAL A 501 -10.70 -9.32 3.39
CA VAL A 501 -12.05 -9.92 3.51
C VAL A 501 -12.04 -11.17 4.39
N VAL A 502 -11.12 -12.10 4.13
CA VAL A 502 -11.04 -13.37 4.87
C VAL A 502 -10.66 -13.13 6.33
N THR A 503 -9.62 -12.36 6.60
CA THR A 503 -9.21 -12.05 7.99
C THR A 503 -10.27 -11.26 8.75
N GLY A 504 -10.99 -10.37 8.06
CA GLY A 504 -12.14 -9.69 8.65
C GLY A 504 -13.29 -10.65 8.99
N ALA A 505 -13.55 -11.65 8.15
CA ALA A 505 -14.57 -12.67 8.40
C ALA A 505 -14.19 -13.59 9.56
N LEU A 506 -12.93 -14.02 9.65
CA LEU A 506 -12.42 -14.82 10.77
C LEU A 506 -12.58 -14.09 12.10
N ARG A 507 -12.28 -12.79 12.15
CA ARG A 507 -12.51 -11.99 13.37
C ARG A 507 -13.97 -11.98 13.78
N ARG A 508 -14.91 -11.79 12.83
CA ARG A 508 -16.34 -11.81 13.12
C ARG A 508 -16.83 -13.18 13.61
N VAL A 509 -16.36 -14.26 12.98
CA VAL A 509 -16.70 -15.62 13.42
C VAL A 509 -16.15 -15.88 14.82
N HIS A 510 -14.92 -15.45 15.10
CA HIS A 510 -14.35 -15.55 16.43
C HIS A 510 -15.21 -14.81 17.46
N ASP A 511 -15.56 -13.55 17.21
CA ASP A 511 -16.43 -12.76 18.09
C ASP A 511 -17.78 -13.47 18.36
N ASP A 512 -18.38 -14.09 17.34
CA ASP A 512 -19.62 -14.87 17.50
C ASP A 512 -19.43 -16.13 18.35
N LEU A 513 -18.34 -16.88 18.16
CA LEU A 513 -18.04 -18.09 18.94
C LEU A 513 -17.82 -17.75 20.42
N GLN A 514 -17.15 -16.62 20.71
CA GLN A 514 -17.00 -16.13 22.08
C GLN A 514 -18.37 -15.80 22.70
N ALA A 515 -19.24 -15.11 21.95
CA ALA A 515 -20.53 -14.65 22.44
C ALA A 515 -21.51 -15.78 22.79
N VAL A 516 -21.46 -16.90 22.06
CA VAL A 516 -22.36 -18.05 22.25
C VAL A 516 -21.79 -19.06 23.26
N GLY A 517 -20.56 -18.86 23.76
CA GLY A 517 -19.88 -19.83 24.63
C GLY A 517 -19.50 -21.13 23.90
N ALA A 518 -19.53 -21.11 22.57
CA ALA A 518 -19.19 -22.26 21.71
C ALA A 518 -17.68 -22.54 21.66
N GLU A 519 -16.85 -21.72 22.31
CA GLU A 519 -15.43 -22.03 22.53
C GLU A 519 -15.25 -23.36 23.27
N ALA A 520 -16.24 -23.78 24.06
CA ALA A 520 -16.21 -25.06 24.78
C ALA A 520 -16.28 -26.30 23.86
N GLU A 521 -16.71 -26.14 22.60
CA GLU A 521 -16.79 -27.23 21.61
C GLU A 521 -15.47 -27.46 20.86
N LEU A 522 -14.54 -26.51 20.90
CA LEU A 522 -13.24 -26.60 20.23
C LEU A 522 -12.11 -26.84 21.25
N SER A 523 -11.10 -27.61 20.85
CA SER A 523 -9.89 -27.70 21.66
C SER A 523 -9.18 -26.34 21.72
N SER A 524 -8.41 -26.08 22.78
CA SER A 524 -7.64 -24.83 22.89
C SER A 524 -6.65 -24.65 21.72
N GLY A 525 -6.14 -25.75 21.17
CA GLY A 525 -5.27 -25.73 19.99
C GLY A 525 -6.02 -25.33 18.71
N ASP A 526 -7.22 -25.86 18.51
CA ASP A 526 -8.08 -25.52 17.36
C ASP A 526 -8.52 -24.07 17.39
N MET A 527 -8.90 -23.57 18.57
CA MET A 527 -9.25 -22.16 18.75
C MET A 527 -8.07 -21.25 18.40
N PHE A 528 -6.86 -21.60 18.85
CA PHE A 528 -5.66 -20.85 18.52
C PHE A 528 -5.36 -20.87 17.01
N ALA A 529 -5.46 -22.04 16.38
CA ALA A 529 -5.25 -22.18 14.93
C ALA A 529 -6.26 -21.36 14.12
N LEU A 530 -7.52 -21.29 14.58
CA LEU A 530 -8.57 -20.48 13.98
C LEU A 530 -8.27 -18.97 14.08
N ILE A 531 -7.82 -18.49 15.23
CA ILE A 531 -7.49 -17.07 15.47
C ILE A 531 -6.30 -16.63 14.60
N GLU A 532 -5.27 -17.47 14.50
CA GLU A 532 -4.05 -17.19 13.74
C GLU A 532 -4.18 -17.56 12.24
N ALA A 533 -5.33 -18.07 11.81
CA ALA A 533 -5.55 -18.48 10.44
C ALA A 533 -5.43 -17.30 9.47
N THR A 534 -4.67 -17.53 8.40
CA THR A 534 -4.56 -16.60 7.27
C THR A 534 -5.04 -17.31 6.01
N PRO A 535 -5.29 -16.62 4.88
CA PRO A 535 -5.73 -17.27 3.64
C PRO A 535 -4.91 -18.50 3.20
N HIS A 536 -3.62 -18.57 3.55
CA HIS A 536 -2.80 -19.73 3.21
C HIS A 536 -3.08 -20.96 4.09
N ALA A 537 -3.54 -20.77 5.32
CA ALA A 537 -3.93 -21.84 6.24
C ALA A 537 -5.02 -22.75 5.65
N PHE A 538 -5.99 -22.18 4.94
CA PHE A 538 -7.09 -22.96 4.33
C PHE A 538 -6.60 -23.91 3.24
N ARG A 539 -5.59 -23.50 2.48
CA ARG A 539 -4.96 -24.42 1.53
C ARG A 539 -4.21 -25.57 2.23
N HIS A 540 -3.61 -25.31 3.40
CA HIS A 540 -3.03 -26.38 4.21
C HIS A 540 -4.11 -27.26 4.85
N THR A 541 -5.24 -26.67 5.24
CA THR A 541 -6.43 -27.37 5.72
C THR A 541 -6.91 -28.35 4.66
N PHE A 542 -7.10 -27.91 3.40
CA PHE A 542 -7.42 -28.82 2.28
C PHE A 542 -6.43 -29.99 2.17
N GLY A 543 -5.13 -29.69 2.12
CA GLY A 543 -4.11 -30.72 1.88
C GLY A 543 -4.05 -31.75 3.01
N MET A 544 -4.25 -31.31 4.25
CA MET A 544 -4.28 -32.16 5.43
C MET A 544 -5.55 -33.01 5.46
N LEU A 545 -6.74 -32.39 5.31
CA LEU A 545 -8.03 -33.10 5.30
C LEU A 545 -8.14 -34.11 4.15
N ALA A 546 -7.56 -33.81 2.99
CA ALA A 546 -7.51 -34.76 1.87
C ALA A 546 -6.69 -36.00 2.21
N VAL A 547 -5.53 -35.85 2.85
CA VAL A 547 -4.70 -36.98 3.28
C VAL A 547 -5.36 -37.77 4.41
N GLU A 548 -5.99 -37.09 5.38
CA GLU A 548 -6.76 -37.74 6.45
C GLU A 548 -7.98 -38.49 5.90
N GLY A 549 -8.65 -37.95 4.89
CA GLY A 549 -9.75 -38.58 4.16
C GLY A 549 -9.33 -39.71 3.20
N GLY A 550 -8.05 -40.07 3.15
CA GLY A 550 -7.55 -41.20 2.36
C GLY A 550 -7.32 -40.91 0.88
N VAL A 551 -7.25 -39.64 0.46
CA VAL A 551 -6.90 -39.30 -0.92
C VAL A 551 -5.43 -39.61 -1.18
N GLU A 552 -5.15 -40.34 -2.26
CA GLU A 552 -3.80 -40.70 -2.69
C GLU A 552 -2.87 -39.48 -2.79
N LEU A 553 -1.65 -39.60 -2.26
CA LEU A 553 -0.72 -38.48 -2.12
C LEU A 553 -0.38 -37.81 -3.47
N TYR A 554 -0.28 -38.61 -4.53
CA TYR A 554 -0.08 -38.12 -5.90
C TYR A 554 -1.24 -37.22 -6.36
N VAL A 555 -2.49 -37.59 -6.03
CA VAL A 555 -3.68 -36.79 -6.38
C VAL A 555 -3.68 -35.48 -5.60
N VAL A 556 -3.36 -35.52 -4.30
CA VAL A 556 -3.22 -34.30 -3.48
C VAL A 556 -2.12 -33.39 -4.04
N GLN A 557 -0.98 -33.96 -4.46
CA GLN A 557 0.11 -33.23 -5.09
C GLN A 557 -0.33 -32.54 -6.39
N GLU A 558 -1.12 -33.21 -7.23
CA GLU A 558 -1.61 -32.69 -8.50
C GLU A 558 -2.61 -31.54 -8.29
N ILE A 559 -3.59 -31.73 -7.39
CA ILE A 559 -4.59 -30.71 -7.04
C ILE A 559 -3.92 -29.47 -6.44
N LEU A 560 -2.99 -29.68 -5.50
CA LEU A 560 -2.20 -28.60 -4.92
C LEU A 560 -1.15 -28.06 -5.91
N GLY A 561 -0.82 -28.78 -6.99
CA GLY A 561 0.25 -28.46 -7.93
C GLY A 561 1.57 -28.13 -7.22
N HIS A 562 2.03 -29.05 -6.39
CA HIS A 562 3.36 -29.05 -5.81
C HIS A 562 4.37 -29.66 -6.80
N ALA A 563 5.51 -28.99 -6.98
CA ALA A 563 6.53 -29.45 -7.92
C ALA A 563 7.37 -30.61 -7.36
N SER A 564 7.49 -30.73 -6.03
CA SER A 564 8.18 -31.83 -5.35
C SER A 564 7.18 -32.62 -4.51
N ALA A 565 7.34 -33.95 -4.50
CA ALA A 565 6.63 -34.85 -3.61
C ALA A 565 6.93 -34.54 -2.13
N ASP A 566 8.14 -34.07 -1.81
CA ASP A 566 8.53 -33.71 -0.44
C ASP A 566 7.64 -32.63 0.15
N THR A 567 7.16 -31.69 -0.67
CA THR A 567 6.25 -30.63 -0.22
C THR A 567 4.89 -31.20 0.17
N THR A 568 4.44 -32.25 -0.49
CA THR A 568 3.15 -32.90 -0.21
C THR A 568 3.27 -33.93 0.93
N ALA A 569 4.41 -34.62 1.02
CA ALA A 569 4.70 -35.59 2.07
C ALA A 569 4.66 -35.00 3.49
N VAL A 570 4.72 -33.67 3.63
CA VAL A 570 4.56 -33.00 4.91
C VAL A 570 3.16 -33.19 5.50
N TYR A 571 2.12 -33.33 4.68
CA TYR A 571 0.77 -33.64 5.20
C TYR A 571 0.69 -35.06 5.79
N VAL A 572 1.43 -36.01 5.22
CA VAL A 572 1.52 -37.39 5.76
C VAL A 572 2.22 -37.37 7.11
N ARG A 573 3.38 -36.72 7.21
CA ARG A 573 4.12 -36.59 8.48
C ARG A 573 3.31 -35.89 9.56
N ALA A 574 2.57 -34.83 9.22
CA ALA A 574 1.70 -34.14 10.15
C ALA A 574 0.59 -35.07 10.69
N ARG A 575 -0.01 -35.89 9.81
CA ARG A 575 -1.00 -36.91 10.22
C ARG A 575 -0.38 -37.97 11.13
N GLU A 576 0.80 -38.49 10.79
CA GLU A 576 1.53 -39.47 11.61
C GLU A 576 1.86 -38.92 13.01
N LYS A 577 2.31 -37.67 13.09
CA LYS A 577 2.58 -36.98 14.35
C LYS A 577 1.32 -36.87 15.20
N ARG A 578 0.20 -36.38 14.65
CA ARG A 578 -1.07 -36.29 15.38
C ARG A 578 -1.57 -37.64 15.86
N LEU A 579 -1.44 -38.68 15.03
CA LEU A 579 -1.80 -40.04 15.40
C LEU A 579 -0.95 -40.53 16.58
N ALA A 580 0.36 -40.27 16.57
CA ALA A 580 1.25 -40.61 17.67
C ALA A 580 0.91 -39.84 18.96
N GLU A 581 0.62 -38.54 18.86
CA GLU A 581 0.21 -37.70 20.00
C GLU A 581 -1.10 -38.18 20.62
N ALA A 582 -2.12 -38.46 19.78
CA ALA A 582 -3.40 -39.00 20.23
C ALA A 582 -3.24 -40.39 20.86
N ALA A 583 -2.46 -41.28 20.23
CA ALA A 583 -2.14 -42.60 20.76
C ALA A 583 -1.38 -42.51 22.09
N SER A 584 -0.57 -41.47 22.32
CA SER A 584 0.12 -41.26 23.60
C SER A 584 -0.84 -41.16 24.79
N LEU A 585 -2.08 -40.69 24.59
CA LEU A 585 -3.09 -40.63 25.64
C LEU A 585 -3.53 -42.03 26.11
N LEU A 586 -3.52 -43.03 25.22
CA LEU A 586 -3.80 -44.42 25.58
C LEU A 586 -2.74 -44.96 26.55
N TYR A 587 -1.49 -44.53 26.39
CA TYR A 587 -0.36 -44.99 27.21
C TYR A 587 -0.15 -44.17 28.49
N ARG A 588 -0.75 -42.97 28.62
CA ARG A 588 -0.64 -42.13 29.84
C ARG A 588 -1.51 -42.62 31.00
N ASN A 589 -2.57 -43.36 30.71
CA ASN A 589 -3.54 -43.85 31.69
C ASN A 589 -3.36 -45.35 32.02
N ASP A 590 -2.25 -45.97 31.64
CA ASP A 590 -1.97 -47.36 32.01
C ASP A 590 -1.25 -47.42 33.37
N PRO A 591 -1.94 -47.81 34.47
CA PRO A 591 -1.32 -47.93 35.79
C PRO A 591 -0.26 -49.04 35.86
N ALA A 592 -0.17 -49.93 34.88
CA ALA A 592 0.76 -51.06 34.87
C ALA A 592 2.19 -50.71 34.39
N ARG A 593 2.49 -49.44 34.07
CA ARG A 593 3.82 -48.99 33.59
C ARG A 593 4.48 -47.90 34.46
N ARG A 594 4.07 -47.79 35.73
CA ARG A 594 4.69 -46.89 36.74
C ARG A 594 5.72 -47.56 37.64
N GLU A 595 6.14 -48.78 37.33
CA GLU A 595 7.37 -49.40 37.85
C GLU A 595 8.51 -49.21 36.85
#